data_AF-Q9S6K2-F1
#
_entry.id   AF-Q9S6K2-F1
#
_cell.length_a   1.000
_cell.length_b   1.000
_cell.length_c   1.000
_cell.angle_alpha   90.00
_cell.angle_beta   90.00
_cell.angle_gamma   90.00
#
_symmetry.space_group_name_H-M   'P 1'
#
loop_
_entity.id
_entity.type
_entity.pdbx_description
1 polymer ?
#
loop_
_entity_poly.entity_id
_entity_poly.type
_entity_poly.pdbx_seq_one_letter_code
_entity_poly.pdbx_strand_id
1 'polypeptide(L)'
;VDEIETLAIQRCKKLFNCAFANVQPNSGSQANQGVYAALLNAGDRILGMDLSHGGHLTHGAKVSSSGKMYESFFYGVELDGRINYEKVREIAHIVNPKLIVCGASAYARIIDFAKFREIADEVGAYLFADIAHIAGLVVAGEHPSPFPHAHIVSSTTHKTLRGPRGGI
;
A
#
# COMPACT_ATOMS: atom_id res chain seq x y z
N VAL A 1 9.66 16.59 22.94
CA VAL A 1 9.28 16.09 21.59
C VAL A 1 8.88 14.62 21.71
N ASP A 2 9.69 13.81 22.39
CA ASP A 2 9.51 12.36 22.58
C ASP A 2 8.14 11.94 23.14
N GLU A 3 7.59 12.68 24.10
CA GLU A 3 6.25 12.40 24.66
C GLU A 3 5.14 12.58 23.62
N ILE A 4 5.26 13.59 22.76
CA ILE A 4 4.29 13.89 21.69
C ILE A 4 4.34 12.79 20.63
N GLU A 5 5.55 12.37 20.24
CA GLU A 5 5.74 11.29 19.28
C GLU A 5 5.21 9.96 19.83
N THR A 6 5.54 9.64 21.08
CA THR A 6 5.02 8.43 21.75
C THR A 6 3.50 8.42 21.77
N LEU A 7 2.87 9.54 22.13
CA LEU A 7 1.41 9.66 22.12
C LEU A 7 0.82 9.48 20.70
N ALA A 8 1.46 10.04 19.67
CA ALA A 8 1.04 9.87 18.28
C ALA A 8 1.13 8.40 17.83
N ILE A 9 2.21 7.70 18.18
CA ILE A 9 2.39 6.26 17.91
C ILE A 9 1.29 5.44 18.59
N GLN A 10 1.02 5.68 19.89
CA GLN A 10 -0.01 4.93 20.62
C GLN A 10 -1.41 5.16 20.02
N ARG A 11 -1.72 6.39 19.60
CA ARG A 11 -2.99 6.69 18.93
C ARG A 11 -3.08 6.03 17.56
N CYS A 12 -2.01 6.06 16.76
CA CYS A 12 -1.97 5.38 15.46
C CYS A 12 -2.21 3.87 15.62
N LYS A 13 -1.47 3.24 16.55
CA LYS A 13 -1.65 1.82 16.91
C LYS A 13 -3.07 1.49 17.30
N LYS A 14 -3.72 2.34 18.10
CA LYS A 14 -5.11 2.17 18.50
C LYS A 14 -6.10 2.33 17.34
N LEU A 15 -5.89 3.32 16.46
CA LEU A 15 -6.78 3.59 15.32
C LEU A 15 -6.81 2.44 14.32
N PHE A 16 -5.63 1.87 14.02
CA PHE A 16 -5.50 0.80 13.02
C PHE A 16 -5.39 -0.61 13.61
N ASN A 17 -5.47 -0.72 14.94
CA ASN A 17 -5.29 -1.97 15.69
C ASN A 17 -4.00 -2.71 15.28
N CYS A 18 -2.87 -1.99 15.27
CA CYS A 18 -1.57 -2.53 14.83
C CYS A 18 -0.53 -2.54 15.96
N ALA A 19 0.48 -3.41 15.82
CA ALA A 19 1.51 -3.59 16.84
C ALA A 19 2.58 -2.47 16.85
N PHE A 20 2.86 -1.89 15.69
CA PHE A 20 3.90 -0.88 15.48
C PHE A 20 3.39 0.23 14.54
N ALA A 21 3.88 1.45 14.74
CA ALA A 21 3.61 2.59 13.87
C ALA A 21 4.82 3.51 13.83
N ASN A 22 5.15 4.04 12.64
CA ASN A 22 6.08 5.14 12.45
C ASN A 22 5.28 6.39 12.05
N VAL A 23 5.44 7.48 12.78
CA VAL A 23 4.65 8.71 12.57
C VAL A 23 5.48 9.88 12.03
N GLN A 24 6.71 9.61 11.58
CA GLN A 24 7.66 10.61 11.09
C GLN A 24 7.61 10.93 9.58
N PRO A 25 7.05 10.10 8.67
CA PRO A 25 7.06 10.46 7.25
C PRO A 25 6.37 11.81 6.99
N ASN A 26 7.03 12.72 6.25
CA ASN A 26 6.44 14.05 6.00
C ASN A 26 5.23 13.99 5.05
N SER A 27 5.07 12.90 4.30
CA SER A 27 3.93 12.67 3.39
C SER A 27 3.79 11.18 3.04
N GLY A 28 2.67 10.83 2.40
CA GLY A 28 2.43 9.44 1.95
C GLY A 28 3.47 8.94 0.95
N SER A 29 3.97 9.79 0.04
CA SER A 29 5.02 9.37 -0.90
C SER A 29 6.30 8.97 -0.19
N GLN A 30 6.66 9.69 0.89
CA GLN A 30 7.82 9.35 1.71
C GLN A 30 7.57 8.13 2.59
N ALA A 31 6.34 7.92 3.07
CA ALA A 31 5.99 6.69 3.78
C ALA A 31 6.22 5.47 2.88
N ASN A 32 5.72 5.50 1.63
CA ASN A 32 5.95 4.41 0.67
C ASN A 32 7.44 4.23 0.34
N GLN A 33 8.18 5.33 0.14
CA GLN A 33 9.63 5.27 -0.06
C GLN A 33 10.35 4.59 1.12
N GLY A 34 9.96 4.90 2.36
CA GLY A 34 10.50 4.26 3.55
C GLY A 34 10.23 2.76 3.59
N VAL A 35 9.02 2.32 3.22
CA VAL A 35 8.68 0.89 3.12
C VAL A 35 9.56 0.20 2.08
N TYR A 36 9.68 0.76 0.88
CA TYR A 36 10.51 0.17 -0.16
C TYR A 36 11.98 0.12 0.24
N ALA A 37 12.54 1.20 0.80
CA ALA A 37 13.94 1.25 1.23
C ALA A 37 14.24 0.27 2.39
N ALA A 38 13.25 -0.04 3.23
CA ALA A 38 13.42 -0.99 4.32
C ALA A 38 13.40 -2.46 3.86
N LEU A 39 12.68 -2.78 2.77
CA LEU A 39 12.38 -4.16 2.38
C LEU A 39 13.06 -4.60 1.08
N LEU A 40 13.47 -3.66 0.23
CA LEU A 40 13.92 -3.90 -1.13
C LEU A 40 15.32 -3.34 -1.37
N ASN A 41 16.05 -4.02 -2.24
CA ASN A 41 17.26 -3.49 -2.88
C ASN A 41 16.90 -2.85 -4.23
N ALA A 42 17.78 -1.99 -4.74
CA ALA A 42 17.64 -1.46 -6.09
C ALA A 42 17.60 -2.61 -7.12
N GLY A 43 16.69 -2.53 -8.08
CA GLY A 43 16.45 -3.57 -9.08
C GLY A 43 15.51 -4.70 -8.62
N ASP A 44 15.13 -4.79 -7.34
CA ASP A 44 14.10 -5.73 -6.92
C ASP A 44 12.77 -5.45 -7.64
N ARG A 45 11.99 -6.51 -7.83
CA ARG A 45 10.73 -6.46 -8.57
C ARG A 45 9.57 -6.07 -7.68
N ILE A 46 8.73 -5.15 -8.15
CA ILE A 46 7.48 -4.76 -7.49
C ILE A 46 6.30 -4.95 -8.44
N LEU A 47 5.16 -5.35 -7.88
CA LEU A 47 3.89 -5.48 -8.59
C LEU A 47 2.87 -4.50 -8.00
N GLY A 48 2.47 -3.48 -8.74
CA GLY A 48 1.53 -2.45 -8.29
C GLY A 48 0.33 -2.28 -9.23
N MET A 49 -0.64 -1.47 -8.84
CA MET A 49 -1.74 -1.11 -9.74
C MET A 49 -1.24 -0.11 -10.79
N ASP A 50 -1.56 -0.34 -12.06
CA ASP A 50 -1.21 0.57 -13.14
C ASP A 50 -1.84 1.97 -12.91
N LEU A 51 -1.06 3.02 -13.19
CA LEU A 51 -1.49 4.40 -12.99
C LEU A 51 -2.76 4.74 -13.79
N SER A 52 -2.87 4.25 -15.02
CA SER A 52 -4.04 4.48 -15.88
C SER A 52 -5.25 3.64 -15.49
N HIS A 53 -5.09 2.63 -14.63
CA HIS A 53 -6.17 1.81 -14.07
C HIS A 53 -6.55 2.24 -12.64
N GLY A 54 -5.96 3.31 -12.11
CA GLY A 54 -6.32 3.89 -10.81
C GLY A 54 -5.24 3.80 -9.72
N GLY A 55 -4.05 3.28 -10.03
CA GLY A 55 -2.91 3.24 -9.13
C GLY A 55 -2.37 4.63 -8.74
N HIS A 56 -1.30 4.66 -7.95
CA HIS A 56 -0.60 5.90 -7.58
C HIS A 56 0.81 5.93 -8.19
N LEU A 57 1.36 7.14 -8.37
CA LEU A 57 2.72 7.33 -8.92
C LEU A 57 3.77 6.51 -8.18
N THR A 58 3.66 6.41 -6.85
CA THR A 58 4.62 5.68 -6.01
C THR A 58 4.48 4.16 -6.08
N HIS A 59 3.51 3.62 -6.82
CA HIS A 59 3.32 2.18 -6.99
C HIS A 59 4.11 1.61 -8.19
N GLY A 60 5.23 2.25 -8.54
CA GLY A 60 6.12 1.78 -9.60
C GLY A 60 6.04 2.54 -10.94
N ALA A 61 5.26 3.62 -11.04
CA ALA A 61 5.21 4.40 -12.28
C ALA A 61 6.61 4.88 -12.71
N LYS A 62 6.96 4.72 -14.00
CA LYS A 62 8.33 4.96 -14.55
C LYS A 62 8.90 6.35 -14.22
N VAL A 63 8.04 7.36 -14.07
CA VAL A 63 8.45 8.73 -13.75
C VAL A 63 8.74 8.96 -12.27
N SER A 64 8.24 8.09 -11.38
CA SER A 64 8.42 8.14 -9.93
C SER A 64 9.75 7.55 -9.49
N SER A 65 10.22 7.90 -8.29
CA SER A 65 11.43 7.30 -7.70
C SER A 65 11.32 5.77 -7.60
N SER A 66 10.13 5.25 -7.28
CA SER A 66 9.86 3.80 -7.22
C SER A 66 10.08 3.13 -8.58
N GLY A 67 9.57 3.71 -9.67
CA GLY A 67 9.72 3.14 -11.01
C GLY A 67 11.11 3.34 -11.63
N LYS A 68 11.93 4.23 -11.06
CA LYS A 68 13.34 4.41 -11.44
C LYS A 68 14.28 3.47 -10.69
N MET A 69 13.95 3.14 -9.44
CA MET A 69 14.82 2.36 -8.54
C MET A 69 14.53 0.85 -8.58
N TYR A 70 13.29 0.46 -8.86
CA TYR A 70 12.81 -0.93 -8.83
C TYR A 70 12.27 -1.34 -10.19
N GLU A 71 12.35 -2.64 -10.51
CA GLU A 71 11.75 -3.19 -11.72
C GLU A 71 10.23 -3.33 -11.49
N SER A 72 9.45 -2.49 -12.17
CA SER A 72 8.01 -2.35 -11.89
C SER A 72 7.15 -3.10 -12.90
N PHE A 73 6.27 -3.95 -12.39
CA PHE A 73 5.22 -4.66 -13.11
C PHE A 73 3.84 -4.21 -12.60
N PHE A 74 2.81 -4.40 -13.42
CA PHE A 74 1.51 -3.83 -13.13
C PHE A 74 0.36 -4.82 -13.30
N TYR A 75 -0.61 -4.73 -12.40
CA TYR A 75 -1.96 -5.25 -12.60
C TYR A 75 -2.94 -4.08 -12.81
N GLY A 76 -4.16 -4.38 -13.24
CA GLY A 76 -5.17 -3.36 -13.45
C GLY A 76 -6.59 -3.90 -13.28
N VAL A 77 -7.55 -3.09 -13.70
CA VAL A 77 -8.96 -3.46 -13.79
C VAL A 77 -9.35 -4.02 -15.17
N GLU A 78 -10.41 -4.82 -15.21
CA GLU A 78 -11.10 -5.22 -16.43
C GLU A 78 -12.07 -4.12 -16.91
N LEU A 79 -12.77 -4.37 -18.03
CA LEU A 79 -13.77 -3.47 -18.61
C LEU A 79 -14.92 -3.12 -17.65
N ASP A 80 -15.22 -3.98 -16.67
CA ASP A 80 -16.24 -3.73 -15.65
C ASP A 80 -15.73 -2.88 -14.47
N GLY A 81 -14.46 -2.46 -14.52
CA GLY A 81 -13.80 -1.63 -13.53
C GLY A 81 -13.41 -2.38 -12.26
N ARG A 82 -13.32 -3.72 -12.27
CA ARG A 82 -12.85 -4.52 -11.12
C ARG A 82 -11.45 -5.09 -11.35
N ILE A 83 -10.67 -5.18 -10.28
CA ILE A 83 -9.42 -5.94 -10.26
C ILE A 83 -9.74 -7.41 -10.53
N ASN A 84 -9.03 -8.00 -11.48
CA ASN A 84 -9.06 -9.43 -11.72
C ASN A 84 -7.93 -10.11 -10.93
N TYR A 85 -8.27 -10.65 -9.77
CA TYR A 85 -7.30 -11.29 -8.87
C TYR A 85 -6.62 -12.52 -9.47
N GLU A 86 -7.25 -13.20 -10.45
CA GLU A 86 -6.60 -14.30 -11.16
C GLU A 86 -5.47 -13.79 -12.06
N LYS A 87 -5.69 -12.67 -12.77
CA LYS A 87 -4.62 -12.02 -13.54
C LYS A 87 -3.53 -11.47 -12.63
N VAL A 88 -3.89 -10.92 -11.47
CA VAL A 88 -2.88 -10.52 -10.46
C VAL A 88 -2.03 -11.72 -10.07
N ARG A 89 -2.66 -12.88 -9.80
CA ARG A 89 -1.97 -14.13 -9.47
C ARG A 89 -1.06 -14.59 -10.60
N GLU A 90 -1.57 -14.67 -11.83
CA GLU A 90 -0.80 -15.07 -13.01
C GLU A 90 0.44 -14.20 -13.20
N ILE A 91 0.28 -12.87 -13.16
CA ILE A 91 1.39 -11.93 -13.27
C ILE A 91 2.38 -12.14 -12.14
N ALA A 92 1.92 -12.30 -10.90
CA ALA A 92 2.79 -12.53 -9.75
C ALA A 92 3.66 -13.78 -9.91
N HIS A 93 3.10 -14.90 -10.40
CA HIS A 93 3.88 -16.13 -10.65
C HIS A 93 4.88 -15.96 -11.80
N ILE A 94 4.53 -15.21 -12.84
CA ILE A 94 5.44 -14.95 -13.97
C ILE A 94 6.61 -14.05 -13.57
N VAL A 95 6.32 -12.93 -12.88
CA VAL A 95 7.33 -11.90 -12.59
C VAL A 95 8.07 -12.16 -11.29
N ASN A 96 7.50 -12.95 -10.39
CA ASN A 96 8.02 -13.29 -9.06
C ASN A 96 8.46 -12.03 -8.28
N PRO A 97 7.51 -11.13 -7.94
CA PRO A 97 7.84 -9.86 -7.31
C PRO A 97 8.33 -10.06 -5.88
N LYS A 98 9.22 -9.19 -5.40
CA LYS A 98 9.61 -9.17 -3.99
C LYS A 98 8.53 -8.55 -3.10
N LEU A 99 7.71 -7.68 -3.69
CA LEU A 99 6.65 -6.95 -2.99
C LEU A 99 5.47 -6.65 -3.92
N ILE A 100 4.26 -6.93 -3.45
CA ILE A 100 2.99 -6.58 -4.10
C ILE A 100 2.38 -5.38 -3.37
N VAL A 101 2.04 -4.33 -4.11
CA VAL A 101 1.38 -3.13 -3.59
C VAL A 101 -0.12 -3.24 -3.85
N CYS A 102 -0.94 -3.23 -2.79
CA CYS A 102 -2.39 -3.16 -2.88
C CYS A 102 -2.91 -1.82 -2.36
N GLY A 103 -3.30 -0.95 -3.27
CA GLY A 103 -3.70 0.42 -2.96
C GLY A 103 -3.96 1.20 -4.23
N ALA A 104 -4.79 2.23 -4.15
CA ALA A 104 -5.21 2.97 -5.33
C ALA A 104 -5.53 4.43 -4.99
N SER A 105 -5.35 5.30 -5.99
CA SER A 105 -5.78 6.69 -5.94
C SER A 105 -7.20 6.87 -6.47
N ALA A 106 -7.56 6.07 -7.48
CA ALA A 106 -8.79 6.21 -8.25
C ALA A 106 -9.42 4.85 -8.56
N TYR A 107 -9.67 4.05 -7.52
CA TYR A 107 -10.43 2.79 -7.62
C TYR A 107 -11.67 2.87 -6.73
N ALA A 108 -12.85 2.68 -7.33
CA ALA A 108 -14.15 2.93 -6.69
C ALA A 108 -14.79 1.66 -6.10
N ARG A 109 -14.01 0.61 -5.86
CA ARG A 109 -14.48 -0.67 -5.32
C ARG A 109 -13.66 -1.05 -4.10
N ILE A 110 -14.19 -2.01 -3.35
CA ILE A 110 -13.49 -2.63 -2.23
C ILE A 110 -12.28 -3.41 -2.77
N ILE A 111 -11.15 -3.25 -2.10
CA ILE A 111 -9.94 -4.06 -2.31
C ILE A 111 -10.02 -5.28 -1.40
N ASP A 112 -9.86 -6.47 -1.98
CA ASP A 112 -9.81 -7.74 -1.24
C ASP A 112 -8.37 -8.01 -0.78
N PHE A 113 -8.05 -7.54 0.42
CA PHE A 113 -6.73 -7.72 1.01
C PHE A 113 -6.39 -9.19 1.29
N ALA A 114 -7.39 -10.03 1.55
CA ALA A 114 -7.19 -11.46 1.80
C ALA A 114 -6.73 -12.16 0.52
N LYS A 115 -7.35 -11.86 -0.63
CA LYS A 115 -6.93 -12.39 -1.93
C LYS A 115 -5.53 -11.94 -2.31
N PHE A 116 -5.20 -10.67 -2.08
CA PHE A 116 -3.83 -10.21 -2.28
C PHE A 116 -2.82 -10.93 -1.37
N ARG A 117 -3.23 -11.27 -0.14
CA ARG A 117 -2.38 -11.99 0.80
C ARG A 117 -2.13 -13.43 0.35
N GLU A 118 -3.18 -14.15 -0.08
CA GLU A 118 -3.03 -15.48 -0.68
C GLU A 118 -1.99 -15.45 -1.82
N ILE A 119 -2.13 -14.52 -2.76
CA ILE A 119 -1.22 -14.39 -3.91
C ILE A 119 0.21 -14.06 -3.47
N ALA A 120 0.38 -13.14 -2.51
CA ALA A 120 1.69 -12.77 -2.00
C ALA A 120 2.40 -13.96 -1.34
N ASP A 121 1.67 -14.78 -0.57
CA ASP A 121 2.22 -15.97 0.08
C ASP A 121 2.60 -17.05 -0.96
N GLU A 122 1.81 -17.23 -2.03
CA GLU A 122 2.10 -18.19 -3.11
C GLU A 122 3.46 -17.94 -3.78
N VAL A 123 3.87 -16.67 -3.93
CA VAL A 123 5.13 -16.28 -4.59
C VAL A 123 6.22 -15.82 -3.61
N GLY A 124 5.96 -15.87 -2.30
CA GLY A 124 6.92 -15.43 -1.28
C GLY A 124 7.19 -13.92 -1.26
N ALA A 125 6.23 -13.10 -1.67
CA ALA A 125 6.32 -11.64 -1.70
C ALA A 125 5.82 -11.00 -0.39
N TYR A 126 6.32 -9.81 -0.07
CA TYR A 126 5.66 -8.95 0.90
C TYR A 126 4.34 -8.39 0.34
N LEU A 127 3.35 -8.22 1.21
CA LEU A 127 2.11 -7.51 0.88
C LEU A 127 2.12 -6.14 1.54
N PHE A 128 2.14 -5.10 0.73
CA PHE A 128 2.15 -3.71 1.16
C PHE A 128 0.84 -3.02 0.77
N ALA A 129 0.03 -2.62 1.77
CA ALA A 129 -1.21 -1.90 1.53
C ALA A 129 -1.02 -0.37 1.67
N ASP A 130 -1.22 0.36 0.58
CA ASP A 130 -1.31 1.83 0.63
C ASP A 130 -2.78 2.24 0.72
N ILE A 131 -3.22 2.56 1.93
CA ILE A 131 -4.62 2.87 2.22
C ILE A 131 -4.91 4.38 2.24
N ALA A 132 -4.04 5.22 1.67
CA ALA A 132 -4.11 6.67 1.80
C ALA A 132 -5.50 7.29 1.54
N HIS A 133 -6.24 6.79 0.54
CA HIS A 133 -7.56 7.30 0.18
C HIS A 133 -8.68 6.76 1.07
N ILE A 134 -8.52 5.59 1.69
CA ILE A 134 -9.57 4.90 2.45
C ILE A 134 -9.27 4.81 3.95
N ALA A 135 -8.16 5.37 4.44
CA ALA A 135 -7.73 5.24 5.83
C ALA A 135 -8.78 5.67 6.86
N GLY A 136 -9.51 6.76 6.61
CA GLY A 136 -10.61 7.16 7.49
C GLY A 136 -11.77 6.18 7.50
N LEU A 137 -12.09 5.59 6.34
CA LEU A 137 -13.15 4.58 6.21
C LEU A 137 -12.75 3.27 6.89
N VAL A 138 -11.49 2.86 6.78
CA VAL A 138 -10.93 1.70 7.49
C VAL A 138 -11.07 1.88 9.00
N VAL A 139 -10.65 3.03 9.53
CA VAL A 139 -10.75 3.33 10.98
C VAL A 139 -12.21 3.38 11.45
N ALA A 140 -13.12 3.84 10.59
CA ALA A 140 -14.55 3.88 10.90
C ALA A 140 -15.25 2.52 10.78
N GLY A 141 -14.59 1.50 10.21
CA GLY A 141 -15.22 0.20 9.92
C GLY A 141 -16.09 0.18 8.66
N GLU A 142 -16.02 1.23 7.84
CA GLU A 142 -16.82 1.41 6.60
C GLU A 142 -16.11 0.88 5.35
N HIS A 143 -14.84 0.47 5.48
CA HIS A 143 -14.09 -0.26 4.46
C HIS A 143 -13.32 -1.40 5.15
N PRO A 144 -13.18 -2.58 4.54
CA PRO A 144 -12.38 -3.66 5.10
C PRO A 144 -10.99 -3.20 5.53
N SER A 145 -10.58 -3.64 6.72
CA SER A 145 -9.24 -3.39 7.25
C SER A 145 -8.19 -4.16 6.45
N PRO A 146 -7.03 -3.55 6.13
CA PRO A 146 -5.91 -4.28 5.55
C PRO A 146 -5.27 -5.26 6.55
N PHE A 147 -5.44 -5.04 7.86
CA PHE A 147 -5.02 -5.98 8.90
C PHE A 147 -6.11 -7.04 9.14
N PRO A 148 -5.77 -8.33 9.26
CA PRO A 148 -4.42 -8.87 9.48
C PRO A 148 -3.66 -9.29 8.21
N HIS A 149 -4.19 -9.01 7.02
CA HIS A 149 -3.67 -9.57 5.76
C HIS A 149 -2.37 -8.92 5.29
N ALA A 150 -2.32 -7.58 5.26
CA ALA A 150 -1.15 -6.83 4.83
C ALA A 150 0.00 -6.96 5.84
N HIS A 151 1.21 -7.18 5.32
CA HIS A 151 2.42 -7.22 6.13
C HIS A 151 2.83 -5.81 6.59
N ILE A 152 2.65 -4.83 5.70
CA ILE A 152 2.92 -3.41 5.95
C ILE A 152 1.74 -2.61 5.42
N VAL A 153 1.37 -1.56 6.14
CA VAL A 153 0.35 -0.60 5.73
C VAL A 153 0.97 0.79 5.79
N SER A 154 0.79 1.60 4.75
CA SER A 154 1.09 3.04 4.78
C SER A 154 -0.18 3.84 4.55
N SER A 155 -0.16 5.09 4.98
CA SER A 155 -1.23 6.03 4.66
C SER A 155 -0.76 7.47 4.65
N THR A 156 -1.55 8.33 4.00
CA THR A 156 -1.56 9.75 4.33
C THR A 156 -2.48 10.05 5.49
N THR A 157 -2.19 11.12 6.23
CA THR A 157 -3.05 11.56 7.34
C THR A 157 -4.10 12.61 6.95
N HIS A 158 -3.98 13.26 5.79
CA HIS A 158 -4.81 14.42 5.40
C HIS A 158 -6.05 14.13 4.56
N LYS A 159 -6.22 12.90 4.05
CA LYS A 159 -7.36 12.55 3.18
C LYS A 159 -8.60 12.21 4.03
N THR A 160 -9.16 11.01 3.87
CA THR A 160 -10.33 10.57 4.63
C THR A 160 -10.06 10.50 6.14
N LEU A 161 -8.80 10.39 6.57
CA LEU A 161 -8.41 10.46 7.99
C LEU A 161 -8.49 11.89 8.58
N ARG A 162 -8.63 12.92 7.75
CA ARG A 162 -8.93 14.32 8.11
C ARG A 162 -7.96 14.97 9.11
N GLY A 163 -6.69 14.57 9.06
CA GLY A 163 -5.59 15.16 9.82
C GLY A 163 -4.73 16.17 9.04
N PRO A 164 -3.55 16.55 9.55
CA PRO A 164 -2.61 17.41 8.84
C PRO A 164 -1.96 16.70 7.65
N ARG A 165 -1.21 17.42 6.82
CA ARG A 165 -0.37 16.78 5.80
C ARG A 165 0.78 16.02 6.47
N GLY A 166 0.72 14.70 6.42
CA GLY A 166 1.77 13.79 6.84
C GLY A 166 1.59 12.41 6.20
N GLY A 167 2.53 11.51 6.49
CA GLY A 167 2.45 10.08 6.22
C GLY A 167 2.68 9.27 7.50
N ILE A 168 2.18 8.03 7.49
CA ILE A 168 2.31 7.04 8.55
C ILE A 168 2.51 5.65 7.95
#